data_AF-A0A2V9KSS0-F1
#
_entry.id   AF-A0A2V9KSS0-F1
#
_cell.length_a   1.000
_cell.length_b   1.000
_cell.length_c   1.000
_cell.angle_alpha   90.00
_cell.angle_beta   90.00
_cell.angle_gamma   90.00
#
_symmetry.space_group_name_H-M   'P 1'
#
loop_
_entity.id
_entity.type
_entity.pdbx_description
1 polymer ?
#
loop_
_entity_poly.entity_id
_entity_poly.type
_entity_poly.pdbx_seq_one_letter_code
_entity_poly.pdbx_strand_id
1 'polypeptide(L)'
;MVIAGKPDLITLPSGVVVADKPDLITPPDGPPAALRLWRPTIYDVKTGRARCSDRIQVMLYMHLAPQALPAYAGTRPAGCVVYNGSKIDIPPEAVDQKFIEAFEYFLGVVAGLEPAWKVPSRHECRFCDIARTECPERIEG
;
A
#
# COMPACT_ATOMS: atom_id res chain seq x y z
N MET A 1 -4.23 -15.70 12.81
CA MET A 1 -3.81 -14.33 12.47
C MET A 1 -2.34 -14.23 12.81
N VAL A 2 -1.50 -13.84 11.86
CA VAL A 2 -0.04 -13.75 12.10
C VAL A 2 0.35 -12.28 12.12
N ILE A 3 1.14 -11.88 13.11
CA ILE A 3 1.79 -10.56 13.13
C ILE A 3 2.95 -10.65 12.14
N ALA A 4 2.96 -9.80 11.11
CA ALA A 4 4.07 -9.79 10.14
C ALA A 4 5.39 -9.55 10.91
N GLY A 5 6.44 -10.28 10.55
CA GLY A 5 7.59 -10.50 11.42
C GLY A 5 8.93 -10.22 10.77
N LYS A 6 9.02 -9.24 9.84
CA LYS A 6 10.20 -8.53 9.29
C LYS A 6 9.69 -7.65 8.13
N PRO A 7 10.39 -6.56 7.74
CA PRO A 7 10.06 -5.86 6.50
C PRO A 7 10.36 -6.80 5.33
N ASP A 8 9.37 -7.02 4.48
CA ASP A 8 9.51 -7.87 3.29
C ASP A 8 9.91 -6.99 2.10
N LEU A 9 10.92 -7.42 1.34
CA LEU A 9 11.57 -6.63 0.29
C LEU A 9 11.15 -7.16 -1.08
N ILE A 10 10.69 -6.28 -1.97
CA ILE A 10 10.56 -6.58 -3.41
C ILE A 10 11.54 -5.73 -4.18
N THR A 11 12.47 -6.39 -4.87
CA THR A 11 13.39 -5.74 -5.80
C THR A 11 12.78 -5.73 -7.19
N LEU A 12 12.58 -4.54 -7.75
CA LEU A 12 12.11 -4.33 -9.11
C LEU A 12 13.29 -4.40 -10.11
N PRO A 13 13.04 -4.62 -11.41
CA PRO A 13 14.09 -4.60 -12.44
C PRO A 13 14.91 -3.31 -12.48
N SER A 14 14.34 -2.19 -12.01
CA SER A 14 15.01 -0.89 -11.84
C SER A 14 16.04 -0.86 -10.71
N GLY A 15 16.15 -1.91 -9.89
CA GLY A 15 16.96 -1.94 -8.67
C GLY A 15 16.28 -1.29 -7.45
N VAL A 16 15.08 -0.71 -7.61
CA VAL A 16 14.30 -0.17 -6.50
C VAL A 16 13.78 -1.30 -5.63
N VAL A 17 13.92 -1.12 -4.31
CA VAL A 17 13.38 -2.04 -3.32
C VAL A 17 12.20 -1.38 -2.63
N VAL A 18 11.03 -2.03 -2.70
CA VAL A 18 9.85 -1.65 -1.91
C VAL A 18 9.84 -2.48 -0.64
N ALA A 19 9.81 -1.80 0.50
CA ALA A 19 9.88 -2.40 1.81
C ALA A 19 8.80 -1.81 2.70
N ASP A 20 7.98 -2.66 3.30
CA ASP A 20 6.98 -2.24 4.27
C ASP A 20 6.48 -3.45 5.08
N LYS A 21 5.58 -3.23 6.03
CA LYS A 21 5.07 -4.25 6.94
C LYS A 21 3.56 -4.08 7.15
N PRO A 22 2.71 -5.00 6.66
CA PRO A 22 1.30 -4.98 6.99
C PRO A 22 1.08 -5.24 8.49
N ASP A 23 0.03 -4.65 9.06
CA ASP A 23 -0.29 -4.88 10.48
C ASP A 23 -0.63 -6.34 10.74
N LEU A 24 -1.58 -6.87 9.96
CA LEU A 24 -2.11 -8.22 10.13
C LEU A 24 -2.43 -8.87 8.79
N ILE A 25 -2.11 -10.15 8.67
CA ILE A 25 -2.52 -10.99 7.55
C ILE A 25 -3.13 -12.30 8.08
N THR A 26 -4.23 -12.73 7.47
CA THR A 26 -4.82 -14.04 7.80
C THR A 26 -3.90 -15.17 7.34
N PRO A 27 -3.72 -16.25 8.12
CA PRO A 27 -2.82 -17.36 7.77
C PRO A 27 -3.17 -17.98 6.41
N PRO A 28 -2.19 -18.47 5.62
CA PRO A 28 -2.41 -19.03 4.28
C PRO A 28 -3.26 -20.30 4.27
N ASP A 29 -3.30 -21.04 5.40
CA ASP A 29 -4.15 -22.20 5.60
C ASP A 29 -5.49 -21.75 6.17
N GLY A 30 -6.40 -21.37 5.28
CA GLY A 30 -7.80 -21.14 5.61
C GLY A 30 -8.50 -22.39 6.17
N PRO A 31 -9.79 -22.29 6.55
CA PRO A 31 -10.60 -23.47 6.89
C PRO A 31 -10.54 -24.52 5.78
N PRO A 32 -10.75 -25.81 6.10
CA PRO A 32 -10.54 -26.94 5.19
C PRO A 32 -11.08 -26.70 3.78
N ALA A 33 -10.34 -27.19 2.79
CA ALA A 33 -10.47 -27.00 1.34
C ALA A 33 -11.87 -27.24 0.71
N ALA A 34 -12.88 -27.60 1.50
CA ALA A 34 -14.28 -27.64 1.12
C ALA A 34 -14.84 -26.25 0.74
N LEU A 35 -14.23 -25.15 1.21
CA LEU A 35 -14.53 -23.80 0.74
C LEU A 35 -13.47 -23.34 -0.28
N ARG A 36 -13.67 -23.65 -1.57
CA ARG A 36 -12.84 -23.22 -2.72
C ARG A 36 -12.76 -21.68 -2.94
N LEU A 37 -13.12 -20.89 -1.94
CA LEU A 37 -13.26 -19.43 -1.98
C LEU A 37 -12.37 -18.70 -0.96
N TRP A 38 -11.63 -19.42 -0.11
CA TRP A 38 -10.81 -18.76 0.89
C TRP A 38 -9.66 -17.99 0.25
N ARG A 39 -9.59 -16.68 0.56
CA ARG A 39 -8.52 -15.77 0.15
C ARG A 39 -7.93 -15.12 1.40
N PRO A 40 -6.60 -14.96 1.49
CA PRO A 40 -6.00 -14.20 2.58
C PRO A 40 -6.60 -12.80 2.63
N THR A 41 -6.82 -12.26 3.82
CA THR A 41 -7.20 -10.86 4.03
C THR A 41 -6.07 -10.13 4.72
N ILE A 42 -5.67 -8.99 4.16
CA ILE A 42 -4.68 -8.07 4.73
C ILE A 42 -5.42 -6.93 5.43
N TYR A 43 -5.04 -6.66 6.68
CA TYR A 43 -5.62 -5.60 7.47
C TYR A 43 -4.58 -4.52 7.77
N ASP A 44 -5.05 -3.28 7.78
CA ASP A 44 -4.32 -2.10 8.21
C ASP A 44 -5.20 -1.34 9.21
N VAL A 45 -4.70 -1.17 10.42
CA VAL A 45 -5.44 -0.64 11.57
C VAL A 45 -5.07 0.83 11.78
N LYS A 46 -6.06 1.70 11.68
CA LYS A 46 -5.89 3.15 11.82
C LYS A 46 -6.57 3.65 13.09
N THR A 47 -5.87 4.52 13.81
CA THR A 47 -6.39 5.21 15.00
C THR A 47 -7.00 6.58 14.67
N GLY A 48 -6.69 7.13 13.48
CA GLY A 48 -7.13 8.44 13.03
C GLY A 48 -8.44 8.45 12.24
N ARG A 49 -8.73 9.59 11.61
CA ARG A 49 -9.85 9.73 10.67
C ARG A 49 -9.55 8.98 9.36
N ALA A 50 -10.61 8.49 8.72
CA ALA A 50 -10.48 7.80 7.45
C ALA A 50 -9.90 8.68 6.34
N ARG A 51 -8.95 8.11 5.58
CA ARG A 51 -8.31 8.75 4.43
C ARG A 51 -8.33 7.81 3.23
N CYS A 52 -8.42 8.39 2.03
CA CYS A 52 -8.35 7.61 0.79
C CYS A 52 -6.98 6.90 0.63
N SER A 53 -5.91 7.49 1.16
CA SER A 53 -4.55 6.91 1.15
C SER A 53 -4.46 5.58 1.89
N ASP A 54 -5.26 5.37 2.94
CA ASP A 54 -5.24 4.14 3.72
C ASP A 54 -5.65 2.93 2.86
N ARG A 55 -6.60 3.13 1.93
CA ARG A 55 -6.98 2.10 0.96
C ARG A 55 -5.84 1.77 0.00
N ILE A 56 -5.12 2.79 -0.47
CA ILE A 56 -3.97 2.62 -1.37
C ILE A 56 -2.87 1.82 -0.67
N GLN A 57 -2.58 2.10 0.60
CA GLN A 57 -1.60 1.34 1.39
C GLN A 57 -1.95 -0.15 1.45
N VAL A 58 -3.21 -0.50 1.74
CA VAL A 58 -3.66 -1.90 1.73
C VAL A 58 -3.58 -2.52 0.33
N MET A 59 -3.95 -1.78 -0.71
CA MET A 59 -3.84 -2.27 -2.10
C MET A 59 -2.39 -2.55 -2.50
N LEU A 60 -1.42 -1.76 -2.02
CA LEU A 60 0.00 -2.07 -2.18
C LEU A 60 0.35 -3.39 -1.51
N TYR A 61 -0.07 -3.64 -0.27
CA TYR A 61 0.16 -4.93 0.38
C TYR A 61 -0.51 -6.09 -0.36
N MET A 62 -1.74 -5.91 -0.86
CA MET A 62 -2.45 -6.93 -1.63
C MET A 62 -1.69 -7.32 -2.90
N HIS A 63 -1.04 -6.36 -3.56
CA HIS A 63 -0.23 -6.60 -4.75
C HIS A 63 1.14 -7.22 -4.40
N LEU A 64 1.79 -6.73 -3.35
CA LEU A 64 3.18 -7.06 -3.01
C LEU A 64 3.31 -8.35 -2.18
N ALA A 65 2.39 -8.63 -1.26
CA ALA A 65 2.51 -9.78 -0.36
C ALA A 65 2.65 -11.13 -1.08
N PRO A 66 1.89 -11.46 -2.14
CA PRO A 66 2.08 -12.70 -2.90
C PRO A 66 3.44 -12.81 -3.61
N GLN A 67 4.11 -11.68 -3.85
CA GLN A 67 5.41 -11.63 -4.49
C GLN A 67 6.56 -11.70 -3.48
N ALA A 68 6.38 -11.05 -2.32
CA ALA A 68 7.40 -10.97 -1.27
C ALA A 68 7.39 -12.17 -0.31
N LEU A 69 6.22 -12.77 -0.09
CA LEU A 69 6.01 -13.79 0.93
C LEU A 69 5.72 -15.15 0.29
N PRO A 70 6.65 -16.13 0.36
CA PRO A 70 6.44 -17.47 -0.21
C PRO A 70 5.17 -18.17 0.28
N ALA A 71 4.78 -17.94 1.54
CA ALA A 71 3.56 -18.50 2.13
C ALA A 71 2.26 -18.01 1.47
N TYR A 72 2.30 -16.88 0.77
CA TYR A 72 1.16 -16.27 0.09
C TYR A 72 1.33 -16.27 -1.44
N ALA A 73 2.34 -16.96 -1.96
CA ALA A 73 2.59 -17.06 -3.40
C ALA A 73 1.38 -17.63 -4.14
N GLY A 74 1.03 -17.03 -5.28
CA GLY A 74 -0.13 -17.43 -6.10
C GLY A 74 -1.50 -17.06 -5.52
N THR A 75 -1.56 -16.42 -4.36
CA THR A 75 -2.82 -15.92 -3.79
C THR A 75 -3.22 -14.57 -4.41
N ARG A 76 -4.51 -14.23 -4.31
CA ARG A 76 -5.03 -12.89 -4.62
C ARG A 76 -5.77 -12.36 -3.38
N PRO A 77 -5.06 -11.68 -2.45
CA PRO A 77 -5.62 -11.28 -1.17
C PRO A 77 -6.77 -10.28 -1.30
N ALA A 78 -7.70 -10.32 -0.36
CA ALA A 78 -8.60 -9.20 -0.07
C ALA A 78 -7.90 -8.22 0.90
N GLY A 79 -8.42 -7.00 0.99
CA GLY A 79 -7.93 -5.98 1.91
C GLY A 79 -9.02 -5.49 2.85
N CYS A 80 -8.62 -4.92 3.98
CA CYS A 80 -9.53 -4.27 4.91
C CYS A 80 -8.79 -3.17 5.68
N VAL A 81 -9.33 -1.95 5.65
CA VAL A 81 -8.89 -0.87 6.55
C VAL A 81 -9.80 -0.87 7.77
N VAL A 82 -9.21 -0.91 8.96
CA VAL A 82 -9.96 -0.95 10.23
C VAL A 82 -9.77 0.36 10.97
N TYR A 83 -10.86 1.05 11.24
CA TYR A 83 -10.90 2.21 12.13
C TYR A 83 -11.62 1.87 13.42
N ASN A 84 -11.58 2.77 14.40
CA ASN A 84 -12.40 2.62 15.59
C ASN A 84 -13.90 2.70 15.22
N GLY A 85 -14.59 1.57 15.31
CA GLY A 85 -16.03 1.47 15.04
C GLY A 85 -16.44 1.27 13.58
N SER A 86 -15.50 1.19 12.62
CA SER A 86 -15.82 0.92 11.21
C SER A 86 -14.73 0.14 10.48
N LYS A 87 -15.12 -0.50 9.38
CA LYS A 87 -14.23 -1.22 8.48
C LYS A 87 -14.54 -0.83 7.04
N ILE A 88 -13.50 -0.80 6.21
CA ILE A 88 -13.61 -0.58 4.76
C ILE A 88 -12.99 -1.79 4.09
N ASP A 89 -13.84 -2.65 3.54
CA ASP A 89 -13.39 -3.83 2.79
C ASP A 89 -12.95 -3.42 1.37
N ILE A 90 -11.87 -4.04 0.92
CA ILE A 90 -11.27 -3.82 -0.40
C ILE A 90 -11.28 -5.16 -1.14
N PRO A 91 -12.09 -5.28 -2.21
CA PRO A 91 -12.14 -6.52 -2.97
C PRO A 91 -10.81 -6.74 -3.71
N PRO A 92 -10.36 -7.99 -3.93
CA PRO A 92 -9.18 -8.30 -4.73
C PRO A 92 -9.17 -7.61 -6.11
N GLU A 93 -10.36 -7.41 -6.68
CA GLU A 93 -10.62 -6.73 -7.96
C GLU A 93 -10.19 -5.27 -7.98
N ALA A 94 -10.05 -4.62 -6.81
CA ALA A 94 -9.54 -3.26 -6.74
C ALA A 94 -8.06 -3.16 -7.17
N VAL A 95 -7.28 -4.23 -6.98
CA VAL A 95 -5.92 -4.35 -7.54
C VAL A 95 -6.06 -4.85 -8.98
N ASP A 96 -6.33 -3.90 -9.86
CA ASP A 96 -6.46 -4.08 -11.30
C ASP A 96 -5.20 -3.60 -12.04
N GLN A 97 -5.21 -3.77 -13.37
CA GLN A 97 -4.11 -3.36 -14.22
C GLN A 97 -3.81 -1.86 -14.13
N LYS A 98 -4.85 -1.02 -13.97
CA LYS A 98 -4.68 0.43 -13.84
C LYS A 98 -3.96 0.81 -12.55
N PHE A 99 -4.27 0.13 -11.44
CA PHE A 99 -3.55 0.32 -10.19
C PHE A 99 -2.08 -0.10 -10.32
N ILE A 100 -1.81 -1.25 -10.95
CA ILE A 100 -0.45 -1.75 -11.15
C ILE A 100 0.37 -0.78 -12.01
N GLU A 101 -0.19 -0.30 -13.12
CA GLU A 101 0.46 0.70 -13.98
C GLU A 101 0.73 2.02 -13.25
N ALA A 102 -0.20 2.48 -12.42
CA ALA A 102 0.00 3.68 -11.60
C ALA A 102 1.12 3.47 -10.57
N PHE A 103 1.17 2.31 -9.93
CA PHE A 103 2.22 1.95 -8.99
C PHE A 103 3.59 1.91 -9.68
N GLU A 104 3.71 1.22 -10.82
CA GLU A 104 4.94 1.15 -11.61
C GLU A 104 5.39 2.53 -12.11
N TYR A 105 4.45 3.38 -12.52
CA TYR A 105 4.74 4.77 -12.88
C TYR A 105 5.40 5.53 -11.73
N PHE A 106 4.81 5.49 -10.52
CA PHE A 106 5.37 6.20 -9.37
C PHE A 106 6.72 5.63 -8.93
N LEU A 107 6.93 4.32 -9.06
CA LEU A 107 8.24 3.71 -8.82
C LEU A 107 9.27 4.22 -9.82
N GLY A 108 8.90 4.38 -11.10
CA GLY A 108 9.75 4.99 -12.11
C GLY A 108 10.10 6.46 -11.80
N VAL A 109 9.14 7.24 -11.30
CA VAL A 109 9.37 8.62 -10.85
C VAL A 109 10.34 8.66 -9.67
N VAL A 110 10.16 7.79 -8.66
CA VAL A 110 11.04 7.74 -7.48
C VAL A 110 12.44 7.23 -7.82
N ALA A 111 12.55 6.30 -8.77
CA ALA A 111 13.83 5.77 -9.26
C ALA A 111 14.58 6.73 -10.20
N GLY A 112 13.90 7.75 -10.71
CA GLY A 112 14.41 8.66 -11.72
C GLY A 112 15.58 9.49 -11.22
N LEU A 113 16.56 9.73 -12.10
CA LEU A 113 17.65 10.69 -11.84
C LEU A 113 17.15 12.14 -11.88
N GLU A 114 16.13 12.39 -12.70
CA GLU A 114 15.52 13.71 -12.81
C GLU A 114 14.48 13.92 -11.70
N PRO A 115 14.50 15.07 -11.02
CA PRO A 115 13.49 15.40 -10.02
C PRO A 115 12.07 15.34 -10.58
N ALA A 116 11.14 14.83 -9.77
CA ALA A 116 9.72 14.84 -10.10
C ALA A 116 9.22 16.29 -10.32
N TRP A 117 8.23 16.45 -11.19
CA TRP A 117 7.60 17.74 -11.41
C TRP A 117 6.94 18.24 -10.13
N LYS A 118 7.27 19.46 -9.72
CA LYS A 118 6.68 20.09 -8.54
C LYS A 118 5.29 20.61 -8.89
N VAL A 119 4.28 20.12 -8.19
CA VAL A 119 2.88 20.51 -8.38
C VAL A 119 2.33 21.05 -7.05
N PRO A 120 2.73 22.26 -6.63
CA PRO A 120 2.33 22.78 -5.32
C PRO A 120 0.82 23.04 -5.30
N SER A 121 0.18 22.71 -4.18
CA SER A 121 -1.24 22.98 -3.97
C SER A 121 -1.46 23.52 -2.57
N ARG A 122 -2.37 24.50 -2.41
CA ARG A 122 -2.68 25.05 -1.08
C ARG A 122 -3.16 23.98 -0.10
N HIS A 123 -3.93 23.00 -0.60
CA HIS A 123 -4.51 21.94 0.21
C HIS A 123 -3.48 20.97 0.77
N GLU A 124 -2.42 20.68 0.02
CA GLU A 124 -1.32 19.81 0.45
C GLU A 124 -0.20 20.60 1.16
N CYS A 125 0.20 21.76 0.62
CA CYS A 125 1.28 22.57 1.17
C CYS A 125 1.01 22.97 2.64
N ARG A 126 -0.25 23.28 3.01
CA ARG A 126 -0.58 23.64 4.39
C ARG A 126 -0.32 22.54 5.43
N PHE A 127 -0.21 21.27 4.99
CA PHE A 127 0.08 20.11 5.84
C PHE A 127 1.47 19.53 5.61
N CYS A 128 2.24 20.08 4.67
CA CYS A 128 3.58 19.63 4.35
C CYS A 128 4.56 20.16 5.41
N ASP A 129 5.44 19.32 5.92
CA ASP A 129 6.44 19.69 6.93
C ASP A 129 7.73 20.29 6.33
N ILE A 130 7.85 20.31 4.99
CA ILE A 130 9.01 20.89 4.29
C ILE A 130 8.94 22.41 4.34
N ALA A 131 9.97 23.05 4.90
CA ALA A 131 10.00 24.50 5.05
C ALA A 131 10.13 25.20 3.69
N ARG A 132 9.67 26.46 3.60
CA ARG A 132 9.81 27.26 2.37
C ARG A 132 11.27 27.46 1.94
N THR A 133 12.20 27.44 2.88
CA THR A 133 13.65 27.49 2.61
C THR A 133 14.14 26.27 1.84
N GLU A 134 13.43 25.14 1.93
CA GLU A 134 13.76 23.87 1.27
C GLU A 134 12.85 23.59 0.06
N CYS A 135 11.65 24.16 0.04
CA CYS A 135 10.70 24.12 -1.07
C CYS A 135 10.26 25.55 -1.45
N PRO A 136 10.99 26.22 -2.36
CA PRO A 136 10.65 27.57 -2.82
C PRO A 136 9.27 27.68 -3.48
N GLU A 137 8.75 26.58 -4.02
CA GLU A 137 7.45 26.49 -4.70
C GLU A 137 6.27 26.31 -3.73
N ARG A 138 6.55 26.14 -2.42
CA ARG A 138 5.52 26.01 -1.39
C ARG A 138 4.55 27.21 -1.42
N ILE A 139 3.25 26.92 -1.46
CA ILE A 139 2.21 27.95 -1.40
C ILE A 139 1.80 28.13 0.07
N GLU A 140 1.99 29.35 0.58
CA GLU A 140 1.51 29.78 1.89
C GLU A 140 0.10 30.41 1.77
N GLY A 141 -0.76 30.17 2.76
CA GLY A 141 -2.14 30.69 2.83
C GLY A 141 -3.15 29.59 3.04
#